data_AF-A0ABD0SRR2-F1
#
_entry.id   AF-A0ABD0SRR2-F1
#
_cell.length_a   1.000
_cell.length_b   1.000
_cell.length_c   1.000
_cell.angle_alpha   90.00
_cell.angle_beta   90.00
_cell.angle_gamma   90.00
#
_symmetry.space_group_name_H-M   'P 1'
#
loop_
_entity.id
_entity.type
_entity.pdbx_description
1 polymer ?
#
loop_
_entity_poly.entity_id
_entity_poly.type
_entity_poly.pdbx_seq_one_letter_code
_entity_poly.pdbx_strand_id
1 'polypeptide(L)'
;MPRRCALGCPPSGTRMHCFPDPEKYPDKFLTWANLAGVKLETASEKEYYHINKRICDIHFTPEDKNRYNRLNALAVPTLHLPANPVNQNNSASNLVTVEQPSSSVDSGSIDGSVTKEHNYSVISRPDWKDHFKQKSNICEISRLRRKAINILLHSWCRSINRILSGKIVYHGDDFTKNAAQRYYNKHRHYRNKK
;
A
#
# COMPACT_ATOMS: atom_id res chain seq x y z
N MET A 1 3.84 -16.22 -4.50
CA MET A 1 5.10 -15.74 -3.89
C MET A 1 4.78 -14.97 -2.63
N PRO A 2 5.51 -15.18 -1.52
CA PRO A 2 5.31 -14.40 -0.29
C PRO A 2 5.58 -12.91 -0.57
N ARG A 3 4.68 -12.03 -0.12
CA ARG A 3 4.87 -10.59 -0.24
C ARG A 3 6.02 -10.17 0.68
N ARG A 4 6.94 -9.34 0.19
CA ARG A 4 8.06 -8.79 0.96
C ARG A 4 7.71 -7.41 1.52
N CYS A 5 8.31 -7.08 2.66
CA CYS A 5 8.21 -5.74 3.25
C CYS A 5 8.82 -4.71 2.29
N ALA A 6 8.15 -3.58 2.07
CA ALA A 6 8.66 -2.48 1.28
C ALA A 6 9.93 -1.86 1.87
N LEU A 7 10.12 -1.99 3.18
CA LEU A 7 11.30 -1.53 3.91
C LEU A 7 12.48 -2.54 3.87
N GLY A 8 12.38 -3.62 3.10
CA GLY A 8 13.49 -4.55 2.87
C GLY A 8 13.68 -5.67 3.92
N CYS A 9 12.71 -5.88 4.81
CA CYS A 9 12.81 -6.93 5.83
C CYS A 9 12.90 -8.36 5.26
N PRO A 10 13.58 -9.27 5.99
CA PRO A 10 13.48 -10.69 5.71
C PRO A 10 12.03 -11.17 5.87
N PRO A 11 11.63 -12.26 5.20
CA PRO A 11 10.28 -12.81 5.33
C PRO A 11 10.04 -13.29 6.77
N SER A 12 9.36 -12.47 7.57
CA SER A 12 9.22 -12.65 9.03
C SER A 12 7.91 -13.30 9.46
N GLY A 13 7.03 -13.71 8.54
CA GLY A 13 5.71 -14.30 8.86
C GLY A 13 4.75 -13.36 9.61
N THR A 14 5.19 -12.14 9.96
CA THR A 14 4.41 -11.14 10.67
C THR A 14 3.29 -10.58 9.80
N ARG A 15 2.26 -10.02 10.45
CA ARG A 15 1.19 -9.28 9.77
C ARG A 15 1.79 -8.19 8.89
N MET A 16 1.18 -7.97 7.73
CA MET A 16 1.60 -6.98 6.75
C MET A 16 0.46 -6.02 6.46
N HIS A 17 0.74 -4.73 6.52
CA HIS A 17 -0.22 -3.65 6.29
C HIS A 17 -0.11 -3.11 4.86
N CYS A 18 -1.26 -2.78 4.27
CA CYS A 18 -1.33 -2.09 2.99
C CYS A 18 -0.83 -0.66 3.12
N PHE A 19 -0.25 -0.15 2.03
CA PHE A 19 -0.01 1.29 1.91
C PHE A 19 -1.35 2.04 1.97
N PRO A 20 -1.37 3.29 2.50
CA PRO A 20 -2.54 4.15 2.48
C PRO A 20 -2.99 4.46 1.05
N ASP A 21 -4.26 4.79 0.88
CA ASP A 21 -4.78 5.24 -0.41
C ASP A 21 -4.12 6.58 -0.80
N PRO A 22 -3.44 6.67 -1.95
CA PRO A 22 -2.68 7.86 -2.36
C PRO A 22 -3.57 9.07 -2.70
N GLU A 23 -4.86 8.86 -2.98
CA GLU A 23 -5.80 9.95 -3.27
C GLU A 23 -6.51 10.42 -2.00
N LYS A 24 -6.82 9.50 -1.08
CA LYS A 24 -7.50 9.83 0.18
C LYS A 24 -6.55 10.33 1.26
N TYR A 25 -5.33 9.80 1.30
CA TYR A 25 -4.31 10.12 2.29
C TYR A 25 -2.95 10.36 1.61
N PRO A 26 -2.84 11.37 0.73
CA PRO A 26 -1.64 11.62 -0.07
C PRO A 26 -0.39 11.84 0.78
N ASP A 27 -0.50 12.63 1.86
CA ASP A 27 0.62 12.97 2.73
C ASP A 27 1.17 11.72 3.42
N LYS A 28 0.27 10.92 4.00
CA LYS A 28 0.63 9.67 4.68
C LYS A 28 1.25 8.66 3.70
N PHE A 29 0.67 8.53 2.51
CA PHE A 29 1.20 7.67 1.47
C PHE A 29 2.60 8.09 1.06
N LEU A 30 2.82 9.40 0.87
CA LEU A 30 4.12 9.96 0.52
C LEU A 30 5.14 9.72 1.63
N THR A 31 4.78 9.91 2.91
CA THR A 31 5.66 9.57 4.05
C THR A 31 6.09 8.11 3.99
N TRP A 32 5.16 7.19 3.80
CA TRP A 32 5.48 5.75 3.72
C TRP A 32 6.35 5.42 2.50
N ALA A 33 6.10 6.07 1.36
CA ALA A 33 6.88 5.86 0.15
C ALA A 33 8.32 6.38 0.29
N ASN A 34 8.48 7.55 0.92
CA ASN A 34 9.78 8.14 1.22
C ASN A 34 10.58 7.23 2.16
N LEU A 35 9.95 6.68 3.20
CA LEU A 35 10.58 5.71 4.11
C LEU A 35 11.01 4.42 3.39
N ALA A 36 10.27 4.02 2.36
CA ALA A 36 10.63 2.89 1.52
C ALA A 36 11.70 3.21 0.45
N GLY A 37 12.19 4.45 0.39
CA GLY A 37 13.20 4.89 -0.59
C GLY A 37 12.67 4.95 -2.02
N VAL A 38 11.36 5.16 -2.20
CA VAL A 38 10.70 5.10 -3.51
C VAL A 38 10.51 6.50 -4.06
N LYS A 39 11.00 6.75 -5.28
CA LYS A 39 10.61 7.93 -6.06
C LYS A 39 9.31 7.62 -6.80
N LEU A 40 8.27 8.42 -6.54
CA LEU A 40 6.96 8.30 -7.17
C LEU A 40 6.78 9.47 -8.14
N GLU A 41 6.94 9.20 -9.43
CA GLU A 41 6.87 10.23 -10.48
C GLU A 41 5.49 10.23 -11.14
N THR A 42 4.84 9.06 -11.23
CA THR A 42 3.57 8.90 -11.96
C THR A 42 2.41 8.40 -11.09
N ALA A 43 1.17 8.69 -11.51
CA ALA A 43 -0.03 8.23 -10.81
C ALA A 43 -0.17 6.69 -10.81
N SER A 44 0.24 6.04 -11.89
CA SER A 44 0.26 4.58 -12.03
C SER A 44 1.21 3.90 -11.04
N GLU A 45 2.35 4.52 -10.74
CA GLU A 45 3.27 4.04 -9.70
C GLU A 45 2.63 4.11 -8.32
N LYS A 46 1.97 5.23 -7.98
CA LYS A 46 1.29 5.40 -6.69
C LYS A 46 0.24 4.30 -6.49
N GLU A 47 -0.55 4.01 -7.52
CA GLU A 47 -1.54 2.94 -7.50
C GLU A 47 -0.89 1.54 -7.36
N TYR A 48 0.19 1.28 -8.10
CA TYR A 48 0.96 0.04 -7.98
C TYR A 48 1.46 -0.19 -6.56
N TYR A 49 2.01 0.84 -5.91
CA TYR A 49 2.51 0.77 -4.54
C TYR A 49 1.38 0.48 -3.53
N HIS A 50 0.27 1.19 -3.63
CA HIS A 50 -0.92 0.94 -2.83
C HIS A 50 -1.39 -0.54 -2.92
N ILE A 51 -1.50 -1.06 -4.15
CA ILE A 51 -2.06 -2.40 -4.38
C ILE A 51 -1.06 -3.51 -4.03
N ASN A 52 0.22 -3.34 -4.36
CA ASN A 52 1.18 -4.45 -4.34
C ASN A 52 2.14 -4.43 -3.15
N LYS A 53 2.48 -3.26 -2.62
CA LYS A 53 3.52 -3.10 -1.60
C LYS A 53 2.91 -3.11 -0.20
N ARG A 54 3.65 -3.63 0.76
CA ARG A 54 3.20 -3.85 2.13
C ARG A 54 4.30 -3.53 3.11
N ILE A 55 3.97 -3.11 4.33
CA ILE A 55 4.92 -2.90 5.42
C ILE A 55 4.59 -3.86 6.56
N CYS A 56 5.60 -4.53 7.13
CA CYS A 56 5.43 -5.45 8.25
C CYS A 56 4.99 -4.72 9.53
N ASP A 57 4.26 -5.41 10.40
CA ASP A 57 3.76 -4.88 11.68
C ASP A 57 4.88 -4.41 12.61
N ILE A 58 6.08 -4.97 12.49
CA ILE A 58 7.25 -4.65 13.31
C ILE A 58 7.68 -3.18 13.21
N HIS A 59 7.26 -2.47 12.16
CA HIS A 59 7.63 -1.07 11.94
C HIS A 59 6.70 -0.07 12.65
N PHE A 60 5.61 -0.55 13.26
CA PHE A 60 4.64 0.28 13.94
C PHE A 60 4.69 0.03 15.44
N THR A 61 4.52 1.09 16.21
CA THR A 61 4.48 0.96 17.66
C THR A 61 3.14 0.34 18.10
N PRO A 62 3.06 -0.21 19.32
CA PRO A 62 1.80 -0.69 19.87
C PRO A 62 0.71 0.41 19.94
N GLU A 63 1.09 1.66 20.14
CA GLU A 63 0.18 2.81 20.26
C GLU A 63 -0.46 3.19 18.93
N ASP A 64 0.24 2.93 17.81
CA ASP A 64 -0.27 3.09 16.45
C ASP A 64 -1.34 2.06 16.08
N LYS A 65 -1.58 1.08 16.96
CA LYS A 65 -2.49 -0.05 16.72
C LYS A 65 -3.67 -0.01 17.67
N ASN A 66 -4.82 -0.43 17.16
CA ASN A 66 -5.97 -0.73 18.00
C ASN A 66 -5.94 -2.18 18.53
N ARG A 67 -6.91 -2.53 19.39
CA ARG A 67 -7.09 -3.89 19.95
C ARG A 67 -7.14 -5.02 18.90
N TYR A 68 -7.49 -4.71 17.65
CA TYR A 68 -7.56 -5.67 16.54
C TYR A 68 -6.32 -5.68 15.65
N ASN A 69 -5.23 -5.02 16.08
CA ASN A 69 -3.99 -4.84 15.31
C ASN A 69 -4.25 -4.20 13.94
N ARG A 70 -5.20 -3.25 13.87
CA ARG A 70 -5.38 -2.35 12.72
C ARG A 70 -4.67 -1.04 13.06
N LEU A 71 -4.02 -0.45 12.06
CA LEU A 71 -3.33 0.81 12.21
C LEU A 71 -4.31 1.98 12.34
N ASN A 72 -3.96 2.92 13.21
CA ASN A 72 -4.65 4.19 13.37
C ASN A 72 -4.53 5.05 12.09
N ALA A 73 -5.44 6.03 11.95
CA ALA A 73 -5.46 6.90 10.78
C ALA A 73 -4.12 7.66 10.61
N LEU A 74 -3.47 8.02 11.71
CA LEU A 74 -2.21 8.76 11.73
C LEU A 74 -0.96 7.89 11.84
N ALA A 75 -1.11 6.57 12.00
CA ALA A 75 0.01 5.67 12.20
C ALA A 75 1.01 5.69 11.03
N VAL A 76 2.28 5.96 11.31
CA VAL A 76 3.38 5.94 10.35
C VAL A 76 4.46 4.96 10.83
N PRO A 77 5.18 4.28 9.93
CA PRO A 77 6.27 3.41 10.32
C PRO A 77 7.36 4.26 11.00
N THR A 78 7.70 3.93 12.24
CA THR A 78 8.71 4.64 13.04
C THR A 78 9.82 3.71 13.50
N LEU A 79 9.56 2.40 13.56
CA LEU A 79 10.52 1.40 14.04
C LEU A 79 11.25 0.71 12.89
N HIS A 80 12.52 0.35 13.12
CA HIS A 80 13.36 -0.41 12.19
C HIS A 80 13.36 0.13 10.76
N LEU A 81 13.49 1.45 10.63
CA LEU A 81 13.59 2.10 9.33
C LEU A 81 14.94 1.76 8.68
N PRO A 82 14.97 1.57 7.34
CA PRO A 82 16.23 1.42 6.64
C PRO A 82 17.06 2.70 6.84
N ALA A 83 18.34 2.55 7.21
CA ALA A 83 19.23 3.69 7.35
C ALA A 83 19.26 4.47 6.03
N ASN A 84 18.78 5.72 6.06
CA ASN A 84 18.81 6.60 4.91
C ASN A 84 20.29 6.95 4.62
N PRO A 85 20.82 6.80 3.39
CA PRO A 85 22.21 7.13 3.09
C PRO A 85 22.46 8.64 2.90
N VAL A 86 21.85 9.51 3.71
CA VAL A 86 22.12 10.95 3.68
C VAL A 86 22.29 11.47 5.10
N ASN A 87 23.52 11.91 5.38
CA ASN A 87 24.01 12.62 6.56
C ASN A 87 24.28 11.78 7.82
N GLN A 88 25.29 10.91 7.72
CA GLN A 88 26.28 10.86 8.81
C GLN A 88 27.08 12.16 8.71
N ASN A 89 26.79 13.11 9.60
CA ASN A 89 27.68 14.16 10.11
C ASN A 89 26.81 15.08 10.98
N ASN A 90 26.61 14.67 12.22
CA ASN A 90 26.63 15.52 13.42
C ASN A 90 25.91 14.78 14.54
N SER A 91 26.69 13.94 15.22
CA SER A 91 26.44 13.61 16.62
C SER A 91 27.77 13.80 17.33
N ALA A 92 27.94 15.00 17.87
CA ALA A 92 28.79 15.22 19.02
C ALA A 92 28.08 16.26 19.90
N SER A 93 27.90 15.85 21.13
CA SER A 93 27.08 16.39 22.21
C SER A 93 27.53 17.76 22.74
N ASN A 94 26.62 18.41 23.48
CA ASN A 94 26.79 19.07 24.80
C ASN A 94 25.91 20.34 24.86
N LEU A 95 24.87 20.40 25.70
CA LEU A 95 24.81 20.54 27.16
C LEU A 95 25.14 21.98 27.63
N VAL A 96 24.07 22.72 27.99
CA VAL A 96 23.92 23.75 29.05
C VAL A 96 24.87 24.96 29.03
N THR A 97 24.33 26.19 29.12
CA THR A 97 24.48 27.10 30.28
C THR A 97 23.76 28.43 30.03
N VAL A 98 23.16 28.92 31.11
CA VAL A 98 22.43 30.18 31.35
C VAL A 98 23.37 31.39 31.20
N GLU A 99 22.86 32.56 30.78
CA GLU A 99 23.04 33.88 31.45
C GLU A 99 22.70 35.07 30.51
N GLN A 100 21.76 35.91 30.97
CA GLN A 100 21.63 37.36 30.68
C GLN A 100 22.70 38.11 31.51
N PRO A 101 23.20 39.34 31.15
CA PRO A 101 22.35 40.55 31.16
C PRO A 101 22.73 41.79 30.27
N SER A 102 21.70 42.59 29.99
CA SER A 102 21.56 44.08 30.03
C SER A 102 22.31 45.08 29.11
N SER A 103 21.53 46.15 28.82
CA SER A 103 21.85 47.54 28.38
C SER A 103 22.02 47.77 26.87
N SER A 104 21.51 48.82 26.21
CA SER A 104 20.63 49.96 26.52
C SER A 104 20.50 50.82 25.23
N VAL A 105 19.30 51.34 24.88
CA VAL A 105 18.93 52.50 23.99
C VAL A 105 19.60 52.60 22.58
N ASP A 106 18.99 53.10 21.49
CA ASP A 106 18.03 54.17 21.27
C ASP A 106 17.35 54.02 19.87
N SER A 107 16.35 54.85 19.67
CA SER A 107 15.26 54.94 18.69
C SER A 107 15.65 55.16 17.22
N GLY A 108 14.84 54.61 16.32
CA GLY A 108 14.88 54.91 14.88
C GLY A 108 13.60 54.44 14.17
N SER A 109 12.61 55.32 14.08
CA SER A 109 11.31 55.14 13.44
C SER A 109 11.44 55.18 11.92
N ILE A 110 11.01 54.13 11.19
CA ILE A 110 10.65 54.21 9.76
C ILE A 110 9.47 53.28 9.48
N ASP A 111 8.38 53.89 9.03
CA ASP A 111 7.12 53.27 8.60
C ASP A 111 7.30 52.31 7.42
N GLY A 112 6.54 51.21 7.43
CA GLY A 112 6.51 50.24 6.33
C GLY A 112 5.49 49.12 6.55
N SER A 113 4.21 49.47 6.64
CA SER A 113 3.11 48.50 6.66
C SER A 113 3.01 47.80 5.29
N VAL A 114 3.41 46.53 5.21
CA VAL A 114 3.15 45.64 4.07
C VAL A 114 2.17 44.57 4.52
N THR A 115 0.88 44.85 4.35
CA THR A 115 -0.17 43.83 4.42
C THR A 115 -0.12 42.99 3.13
N LYS A 116 0.48 41.79 3.22
CA LYS A 116 0.33 40.76 2.17
C LYS A 116 -1.07 40.15 2.26
N GLU A 117 -2.00 40.72 1.52
CA GLU A 117 -3.29 40.12 1.24
C GLU A 117 -3.09 38.80 0.47
N HIS A 118 -3.38 37.68 1.14
CA HIS A 118 -3.46 36.37 0.50
C HIS A 118 -4.81 36.26 -0.20
N ASN A 119 -4.79 36.54 -1.49
CA ASN A 119 -5.92 36.35 -2.41
C ASN A 119 -6.20 34.85 -2.56
N TYR A 120 -7.20 34.33 -1.84
CA TYR A 120 -7.73 32.98 -2.08
C TYR A 120 -8.73 33.08 -3.24
N SER A 121 -8.32 32.66 -4.43
CA SER A 121 -9.27 32.44 -5.50
C SER A 121 -10.15 31.24 -5.13
N VAL A 122 -11.45 31.51 -4.99
CA VAL A 122 -12.49 30.51 -4.81
C VAL A 122 -12.58 29.68 -6.09
N ILE A 123 -11.79 28.60 -6.16
CA ILE A 123 -11.96 27.56 -7.17
C ILE A 123 -13.15 26.70 -6.73
N SER A 124 -14.25 26.81 -7.47
CA SER A 124 -15.44 25.96 -7.34
C SER A 124 -15.03 24.49 -7.29
N ARG A 125 -15.19 23.86 -6.13
CA ARG A 125 -14.90 22.44 -5.90
C ARG A 125 -15.89 21.58 -6.71
N PRO A 126 -15.43 20.66 -7.57
CA PRO A 126 -16.30 19.68 -8.21
C PRO A 126 -17.02 18.83 -7.16
N ASP A 127 -18.30 18.53 -7.39
CA ASP A 127 -19.14 17.74 -6.48
C ASP A 127 -18.52 16.35 -6.26
N TRP A 128 -18.12 16.12 -5.00
CA TRP A 128 -17.32 14.98 -4.55
C TRP A 128 -18.09 13.66 -4.56
N LYS A 129 -19.42 13.70 -4.68
CA LYS A 129 -20.28 12.50 -4.58
C LYS A 129 -20.13 11.57 -5.78
N ASP A 130 -19.85 12.10 -6.96
CA ASP A 130 -19.79 11.30 -8.19
C ASP A 130 -18.48 10.51 -8.34
N HIS A 131 -17.35 11.10 -7.93
CA HIS A 131 -16.05 10.43 -7.95
C HIS A 131 -15.94 9.29 -6.94
N PHE A 132 -16.59 9.40 -5.77
CA PHE A 132 -16.62 8.33 -4.76
C PHE A 132 -17.43 7.12 -5.24
N LYS A 133 -18.52 7.34 -5.97
CA LYS A 133 -19.32 6.27 -6.56
C LYS A 133 -18.53 5.55 -7.66
N GLN A 134 -17.79 6.29 -8.48
CA GLN A 134 -16.98 5.71 -9.56
C GLN A 134 -15.77 4.91 -9.04
N LYS A 135 -15.08 5.36 -7.98
CA LYS A 135 -13.88 4.68 -7.42
C LYS A 135 -14.22 3.45 -6.56
N SER A 136 -15.32 3.51 -5.78
CA SER A 136 -15.84 2.33 -5.08
C SER A 136 -16.24 1.22 -6.07
N ASN A 137 -16.85 1.60 -7.20
CA ASN A 137 -17.18 0.68 -8.28
C ASN A 137 -15.94 0.00 -8.87
N ILE A 138 -14.82 0.69 -9.08
CA ILE A 138 -13.61 0.08 -9.71
C ILE A 138 -12.96 -0.96 -8.78
N CYS A 139 -12.88 -0.69 -7.48
CA CYS A 139 -12.34 -1.63 -6.50
C CYS A 139 -13.28 -2.84 -6.28
N GLU A 140 -14.60 -2.59 -6.24
CA GLU A 140 -15.64 -3.62 -6.25
C GLU A 140 -15.56 -4.47 -7.52
N ILE A 141 -15.46 -3.86 -8.71
CA ILE A 141 -15.30 -4.54 -10.00
C ILE A 141 -14.06 -5.44 -9.98
N SER A 142 -12.93 -4.97 -9.42
CA SER A 142 -11.71 -5.77 -9.32
C SER A 142 -11.84 -6.93 -8.32
N ARG A 143 -12.63 -6.77 -7.27
CA ARG A 143 -12.96 -7.83 -6.31
C ARG A 143 -13.93 -8.84 -6.91
N LEU A 144 -14.95 -8.38 -7.62
CA LEU A 144 -15.93 -9.20 -8.34
C LEU A 144 -15.30 -9.97 -9.50
N ARG A 145 -14.41 -9.34 -10.29
CA ARG A 145 -13.63 -10.02 -11.34
C ARG A 145 -12.82 -11.18 -10.78
N ARG A 146 -12.11 -10.99 -9.66
CA ARG A 146 -11.37 -12.08 -9.00
C ARG A 146 -12.29 -13.20 -8.51
N LYS A 147 -13.45 -12.86 -7.93
CA LYS A 147 -14.46 -13.85 -7.52
C LYS A 147 -15.03 -14.60 -8.74
N ALA A 148 -15.37 -13.90 -9.81
CA ALA A 148 -15.89 -14.47 -11.05
C ALA A 148 -14.86 -15.40 -11.71
N ILE A 149 -13.59 -14.98 -11.81
CA ILE A 149 -12.49 -15.83 -12.31
C ILE A 149 -12.36 -17.10 -11.46
N ASN A 150 -12.40 -16.99 -10.13
CA ASN A 150 -12.35 -18.15 -9.25
C ASN A 150 -13.56 -19.08 -9.44
N ILE A 151 -14.77 -18.53 -9.57
CA ILE A 151 -15.98 -19.32 -9.84
C ILE A 151 -15.87 -20.03 -11.19
N LEU A 152 -15.43 -19.33 -12.23
CA LEU A 152 -15.23 -19.90 -13.57
C LEU A 152 -14.16 -21.00 -13.55
N LEU A 153 -13.02 -20.78 -12.87
CA LEU A 153 -11.98 -21.79 -12.71
C LEU A 153 -12.48 -23.01 -11.95
N HIS A 154 -13.21 -22.82 -10.85
CA HIS A 154 -13.79 -23.92 -10.08
C HIS A 154 -14.86 -24.67 -10.89
N SER A 155 -15.71 -23.96 -11.61
CA SER A 155 -16.73 -24.53 -12.49
C SER A 155 -16.08 -25.35 -13.61
N TRP A 156 -15.10 -24.77 -14.30
CA TRP A 156 -14.34 -25.43 -15.36
C TRP A 156 -13.62 -26.69 -14.85
N CYS A 157 -12.96 -26.59 -13.69
CA CYS A 157 -12.32 -27.73 -13.05
C CYS A 157 -13.33 -28.82 -12.68
N ARG A 158 -14.53 -28.46 -12.20
CA ARG A 158 -15.60 -29.42 -11.86
C ARG A 158 -16.14 -30.10 -13.11
N SER A 159 -16.33 -29.37 -14.21
CA SER A 159 -16.76 -29.90 -15.50
C SER A 159 -15.74 -30.86 -16.10
N ILE A 160 -14.44 -30.50 -16.10
CA ILE A 160 -13.37 -31.40 -16.53
C ILE A 160 -13.35 -32.67 -15.69
N ASN A 161 -13.42 -32.57 -14.36
CA ASN A 161 -13.48 -33.76 -13.50
C ASN A 161 -14.67 -34.67 -13.83
N ARG A 162 -15.83 -34.13 -14.22
CA ARG A 162 -16.99 -34.93 -14.65
C ARG A 162 -16.75 -35.63 -15.98
N ILE A 163 -16.09 -34.97 -16.94
CA ILE A 163 -15.68 -35.58 -18.22
C ILE A 163 -14.68 -36.71 -17.99
N LEU A 164 -13.65 -36.47 -17.18
CA LEU A 164 -12.61 -37.47 -16.90
C LEU A 164 -13.17 -38.66 -16.08
N SER A 165 -14.18 -38.43 -15.23
CA SER A 165 -14.85 -39.50 -14.47
C SER A 165 -15.87 -40.29 -15.30
N GLY A 166 -16.03 -39.98 -16.59
CA GLY A 166 -17.04 -40.61 -17.46
C GLY A 166 -18.49 -40.26 -17.10
N LYS A 167 -18.72 -39.27 -16.23
CA LYS A 167 -20.06 -38.83 -15.81
C LYS A 167 -20.75 -37.93 -16.84
N ILE A 168 -20.01 -37.45 -17.83
CA ILE A 168 -20.51 -36.68 -18.97
C ILE A 168 -19.84 -37.24 -20.22
N VAL A 169 -20.64 -37.55 -21.24
CA VAL A 169 -20.13 -37.95 -22.56
C VAL A 169 -19.62 -36.70 -23.27
N TYR A 170 -18.32 -36.68 -23.57
CA TYR A 170 -17.68 -35.59 -24.31
C TYR A 170 -17.54 -36.04 -25.77
N HIS A 171 -18.19 -35.34 -26.68
CA HIS A 171 -18.17 -35.62 -28.13
C HIS A 171 -17.07 -34.87 -28.90
N GLY A 172 -16.15 -34.20 -28.19
CA GLY A 172 -15.01 -33.56 -28.85
C GLY A 172 -13.93 -34.55 -29.24
N ASP A 173 -12.91 -34.03 -29.92
CA ASP A 173 -11.76 -34.77 -30.41
C ASP A 173 -10.97 -35.47 -29.28
N ASP A 174 -10.59 -36.72 -29.52
CA ASP A 174 -9.82 -37.54 -28.57
C ASP A 174 -8.47 -36.92 -28.20
N PHE A 175 -7.94 -36.06 -29.07
CA PHE A 175 -6.73 -35.27 -28.81
C PHE A 175 -6.90 -34.33 -27.61
N THR A 176 -7.97 -33.53 -27.61
CA THR A 176 -8.28 -32.59 -26.51
C THR A 176 -8.53 -33.33 -25.20
N LYS A 177 -9.21 -34.48 -25.25
CA LYS A 177 -9.43 -35.35 -24.08
C LYS A 177 -8.12 -35.88 -23.51
N ASN A 178 -7.22 -36.36 -24.37
CA ASN A 178 -5.89 -36.84 -23.97
C ASN A 178 -5.00 -35.72 -23.42
N ALA A 179 -5.01 -34.53 -24.02
CA ALA A 179 -4.27 -33.38 -23.52
C ALA A 179 -4.74 -32.94 -22.13
N ALA A 180 -6.06 -32.85 -21.92
CA ALA A 180 -6.65 -32.55 -20.61
C ALA A 180 -6.32 -33.61 -19.56
N GLN A 181 -6.36 -34.90 -19.93
CA GLN A 181 -5.99 -36.01 -19.04
C GLN A 181 -4.51 -35.97 -18.65
N ARG A 182 -3.61 -35.68 -19.60
CA ARG A 182 -2.16 -35.51 -19.32
C ARG A 182 -1.90 -34.35 -18.37
N TYR A 183 -2.54 -33.20 -18.59
CA TYR A 183 -2.45 -32.06 -17.69
C TYR A 183 -2.94 -32.41 -16.28
N TYR A 184 -4.10 -33.08 -16.19
CA TYR A 184 -4.68 -33.51 -14.91
C TYR A 184 -3.75 -34.46 -14.15
N ASN A 185 -3.23 -35.49 -14.81
CA ASN A 185 -2.32 -36.46 -14.20
C ASN A 185 -1.03 -35.79 -13.70
N LYS A 186 -0.45 -34.87 -14.48
CA LYS A 186 0.74 -34.11 -14.09
C LYS A 186 0.52 -33.28 -12.81
N HIS A 187 -0.68 -32.74 -12.60
CA HIS A 187 -0.98 -31.85 -11.48
C HIS A 187 -1.71 -32.54 -10.31
N ARG A 188 -2.16 -33.79 -10.46
CA ARG A 188 -2.82 -34.57 -9.40
C ARG A 188 -1.92 -34.83 -8.20
N HIS A 189 -0.61 -34.99 -8.42
CA HIS A 189 0.36 -35.27 -7.35
C HIS A 189 0.51 -34.16 -6.31
N TYR A 190 0.14 -32.92 -6.63
CA TYR A 190 0.19 -31.80 -5.66
C TYR A 190 -0.91 -31.86 -4.61
N ARG A 191 -1.94 -32.70 -4.79
CA ARG A 191 -3.11 -32.74 -3.91
C ARG A 191 -3.00 -33.76 -2.77
N ASN A 192 -2.09 -34.74 -2.88
CA ASN A 192 -1.92 -35.82 -1.90
C ASN A 192 -0.76 -35.59 -0.92
N LYS A 193 -0.12 -34.41 -0.91
CA LYS A 193 0.89 -34.01 0.10
C LYS A 193 0.26 -33.15 1.21
N LYS A 194 -0.80 -33.65 1.84
CA LYS A 194 -1.37 -33.09 3.05
C LYS A 194 -1.55 -34.19 4.08
#